data_AF-A0A075GJ01-F1
#
_entry.id   AF-A0A075GJ01-F1
#
_cell.length_a   1.000
_cell.length_b   1.000
_cell.length_c   1.000
_cell.angle_alpha   90.00
_cell.angle_beta   90.00
_cell.angle_gamma   90.00
#
_symmetry.space_group_name_H-M   'P 1'
#
loop_
_entity.id
_entity.type
_entity.pdbx_description
1 polymer ?
#
loop_
_entity_poly.entity_id
_entity_poly.type
_entity_poly.pdbx_seq_one_letter_code
_entity_poly.pdbx_strand_id
1 'polypeptide(L)'
;MTDSVSSSDLGIVMPRQSISKMTANYTAGAMLVRVISRTTLQQKRFGFGSVVGLTNPSGVSIPAFTVSPDDIIEAWPVAVNATSGDSEVLCWLHTSKGTEAYSCTTAADNTATDLTTILTGDNLGEAAWGAKLKGFQIQCEDGATLNSVSVLSADGGQLWVAYGTVRDGVGNCFTNMDMSGLNINIERGTKIQVAVTTA
;
A
#
# COMPACT_ATOMS: atom_id res chain seq x y z
N MET A 1 -16.84 -6.58 4.14
CA MET A 1 -16.11 -6.77 2.87
C MET A 1 -15.35 -8.08 3.03
N THR A 2 -15.76 -9.11 2.30
CA THR A 2 -15.28 -10.48 2.52
C THR A 2 -13.91 -10.60 1.87
N ASP A 3 -12.90 -10.83 2.71
CA ASP A 3 -11.52 -11.11 2.33
C ASP A 3 -11.51 -12.25 1.30
N SER A 4 -11.18 -11.96 0.04
CA SER A 4 -10.89 -13.02 -0.92
C SER A 4 -9.47 -13.50 -0.65
N VAL A 5 -9.30 -14.23 0.45
CA VAL A 5 -8.13 -15.08 0.65
C VAL A 5 -8.11 -16.00 -0.56
N SER A 6 -7.18 -15.77 -1.49
CA SER A 6 -7.07 -16.64 -2.65
C SER A 6 -6.88 -18.06 -2.12
N SER A 7 -7.77 -18.98 -2.51
CA SER A 7 -7.82 -20.36 -2.03
C SER A 7 -6.66 -21.22 -2.58
N SER A 8 -5.58 -20.58 -3.00
CA SER A 8 -4.46 -21.20 -3.67
C SER A 8 -3.23 -21.00 -2.81
N ASP A 9 -2.94 -22.02 -2.01
CA ASP A 9 -1.73 -22.10 -1.20
C ASP A 9 -0.54 -22.00 -2.15
N LEU A 10 0.14 -20.85 -2.16
CA LEU A 10 1.34 -20.65 -2.96
C LEU A 10 2.36 -21.74 -2.67
N GLY A 11 2.47 -22.11 -1.39
CA GLY A 11 3.29 -23.21 -0.91
C GLY A 11 2.91 -24.60 -1.42
N ILE A 12 1.67 -24.82 -1.85
CA ILE A 12 1.24 -26.08 -2.50
C ILE A 12 1.53 -26.06 -4.00
N VAL A 13 1.28 -24.92 -4.66
CA VAL A 13 1.40 -24.81 -6.12
C VAL A 13 2.86 -24.76 -6.58
N MET A 14 3.74 -24.16 -5.77
CA MET A 14 5.16 -24.02 -6.11
C MET A 14 6.11 -24.10 -4.90
N PRO A 15 6.07 -25.21 -4.12
CA PRO A 15 6.90 -25.38 -2.94
C PRO A 15 8.38 -25.25 -3.28
N ARG A 16 9.11 -24.48 -2.46
CA ARG A 16 10.58 -24.31 -2.51
C ARG A 16 11.10 -23.67 -3.80
N GLN A 17 10.22 -23.13 -4.64
CA GLN A 17 10.64 -22.36 -5.81
C GLN A 17 11.17 -20.99 -5.36
N SER A 18 12.22 -20.52 -6.03
CA SER A 18 12.75 -19.17 -5.84
C SER A 18 12.05 -18.22 -6.79
N ILE A 19 11.44 -17.17 -6.25
CA ILE A 19 10.80 -16.10 -7.02
C ILE A 19 11.50 -14.77 -6.75
N SER A 20 11.62 -13.96 -7.80
CA SER A 20 12.12 -12.58 -7.73
C SER A 20 11.15 -11.59 -8.37
N LYS A 21 9.98 -12.08 -8.80
CA LYS A 21 8.93 -11.28 -9.41
C LYS A 21 7.58 -11.73 -8.88
N MET A 22 6.72 -10.77 -8.57
CA MET A 22 5.35 -11.00 -8.16
C MET A 22 4.47 -9.94 -8.81
N THR A 23 3.44 -10.39 -9.51
CA THR A 23 2.46 -9.50 -10.13
C THR A 23 1.08 -10.07 -9.98
N ALA A 24 0.13 -9.19 -9.73
CA ALA A 24 -1.28 -9.48 -9.76
C ALA A 24 -1.94 -8.36 -10.57
N ASN A 25 -2.87 -8.71 -11.45
CA ASN A 25 -3.48 -7.74 -12.36
C ASN A 25 -4.95 -7.50 -12.00
N TYR A 26 -5.39 -6.25 -12.13
CA TYR A 26 -6.77 -5.83 -11.95
C TYR A 26 -7.26 -5.04 -13.17
N THR A 27 -8.58 -4.92 -13.33
CA THR A 27 -9.19 -4.25 -14.50
C THR A 27 -9.36 -2.75 -14.33
N ALA A 28 -9.65 -2.29 -13.11
CA ALA A 28 -9.71 -0.87 -12.75
C ALA A 28 -9.59 -0.69 -11.23
N GLY A 29 -9.00 0.43 -10.79
CA GLY A 29 -8.94 0.85 -9.39
C GLY A 29 -7.51 0.84 -8.85
N ALA A 30 -7.30 0.22 -7.68
CA ALA A 30 -5.99 0.00 -7.10
C ALA A 30 -5.93 -1.41 -6.48
N MET A 31 -4.73 -1.94 -6.24
CA MET A 31 -4.60 -3.24 -5.59
C MET A 31 -3.30 -3.38 -4.79
N LEU A 32 -3.42 -3.84 -3.56
CA LEU A 32 -2.28 -4.36 -2.79
C LEU A 32 -2.13 -5.86 -3.00
N VAL A 33 -0.90 -6.37 -2.95
CA VAL A 33 -0.62 -7.81 -2.95
C VAL A 33 0.46 -8.12 -1.93
N ARG A 34 0.32 -9.23 -1.19
CA ARG A 34 1.35 -9.73 -0.29
C ARG A 34 1.47 -11.25 -0.31
N VAL A 35 2.66 -11.72 0.11
CA VAL A 35 2.90 -13.10 0.53
C VAL A 35 3.00 -13.11 2.04
N ILE A 36 2.26 -14.00 2.68
CA ILE A 36 2.16 -14.12 4.13
C ILE A 36 2.23 -15.60 4.53
N SER A 37 2.83 -15.89 5.68
CA SER A 37 2.74 -17.22 6.28
C SER A 37 1.33 -17.43 6.83
N ARG A 38 0.66 -18.52 6.44
CA ARG A 38 -0.60 -18.93 7.06
C ARG A 38 -0.47 -19.17 8.56
N THR A 39 0.69 -19.65 9.00
CA THR A 39 0.89 -20.09 10.39
C THR A 39 1.22 -18.91 11.31
N THR A 40 2.13 -18.03 10.88
CA THR A 40 2.62 -16.94 11.73
C THR A 40 1.98 -15.59 11.40
N LEU A 41 1.21 -15.51 10.31
CA LEU A 41 0.67 -14.27 9.75
C LEU A 41 1.74 -13.20 9.48
N GLN A 42 3.02 -13.61 9.41
CA GLN A 42 4.10 -12.70 9.09
C GLN A 42 4.14 -12.44 7.59
N GLN A 43 4.07 -11.16 7.23
CA GLN A 43 4.28 -10.70 5.86
C GLN A 43 5.72 -10.97 5.44
N LYS A 44 5.89 -11.71 4.35
CA LYS A 44 7.19 -12.07 3.77
C LYS A 44 7.53 -11.20 2.57
N ARG A 45 6.56 -10.94 1.69
CA ARG A 45 6.72 -10.07 0.51
C ARG A 45 5.47 -9.24 0.31
N PHE A 46 5.61 -8.11 -0.36
CA PHE A 46 4.51 -7.20 -0.65
C PHE A 46 4.78 -6.45 -1.95
N GLY A 47 3.75 -5.80 -2.47
CA GLY A 47 3.83 -4.94 -3.64
C GLY A 47 2.44 -4.44 -4.02
N PHE A 48 2.37 -3.81 -5.18
CA PHE A 48 1.12 -3.37 -5.78
C PHE A 48 0.74 -4.27 -6.94
N GLY A 49 -0.56 -4.38 -7.20
CA GLY A 49 -1.07 -4.88 -8.46
C GLY A 49 -0.89 -3.87 -9.58
N SER A 50 -1.04 -4.35 -10.81
CA SER A 50 -0.99 -3.54 -12.03
C SER A 50 -2.33 -3.58 -12.76
N VAL A 51 -2.68 -2.50 -13.46
CA VAL A 51 -3.78 -2.55 -14.43
C VAL A 51 -3.41 -3.52 -15.54
N VAL A 52 -4.37 -4.33 -16.00
CA VAL A 52 -4.18 -5.21 -17.15
C VAL A 52 -3.64 -4.40 -18.34
N GLY A 53 -2.47 -4.82 -18.86
CA GLY A 53 -1.80 -4.17 -19.99
C GLY A 53 -0.71 -3.16 -19.62
N LEU A 54 -0.58 -2.80 -18.33
CA LEU A 54 0.43 -1.82 -17.87
C LEU A 54 1.53 -2.43 -16.97
N THR A 55 1.63 -3.76 -16.93
CA THR A 55 2.67 -4.47 -16.17
C THR A 55 4.06 -4.20 -16.74
N ASN A 56 4.99 -3.73 -15.91
CA ASN A 56 6.40 -3.57 -16.27
C ASN A 56 7.32 -4.45 -15.39
N PRO A 57 8.49 -4.91 -15.89
CA PRO A 57 9.39 -5.77 -15.13
C PRO A 57 9.96 -5.13 -13.85
N SER A 58 10.13 -3.81 -13.83
CA SER A 58 10.67 -3.08 -12.68
C SER A 58 9.69 -3.02 -11.51
N GLY A 59 8.40 -2.75 -11.77
CA GLY A 59 7.39 -2.61 -10.71
C GLY A 59 6.94 -3.93 -10.09
N VAL A 60 7.19 -5.06 -10.75
CA VAL A 60 6.88 -6.40 -10.23
C VAL A 60 8.06 -7.07 -9.53
N SER A 61 9.22 -6.40 -9.49
CA SER A 61 10.43 -6.98 -8.90
C SER A 61 10.34 -7.00 -7.38
N ILE A 62 10.65 -8.14 -6.79
CA ILE A 62 10.73 -8.32 -5.34
C ILE A 62 12.10 -8.89 -4.96
N PRO A 63 12.60 -8.64 -3.72
CA PRO A 63 13.78 -9.33 -3.23
C PRO A 63 13.60 -10.85 -3.34
N ALA A 64 14.62 -11.54 -3.85
CA ALA A 64 14.58 -12.98 -4.08
C ALA A 64 14.06 -13.73 -2.85
N PHE A 65 13.13 -14.65 -3.06
CA PHE A 65 12.36 -15.32 -2.02
C PHE A 65 12.15 -16.78 -2.35
N THR A 66 12.41 -17.66 -1.39
CA THR A 66 12.05 -19.07 -1.52
C THR A 66 10.70 -19.30 -0.88
N VAL A 67 9.74 -19.76 -1.69
CA VAL A 67 8.39 -20.09 -1.25
C VAL A 67 8.43 -21.24 -0.24
N SER A 68 7.88 -20.99 0.94
CA SER A 68 7.66 -21.97 2.00
C SER A 68 6.32 -22.70 1.79
N PRO A 69 6.17 -23.96 2.22
CA PRO A 69 4.92 -24.70 2.08
C PRO A 69 3.70 -24.05 2.75
N ASP A 70 3.92 -23.18 3.75
CA ASP A 70 2.88 -22.47 4.49
C ASP A 70 2.54 -21.08 3.91
N ASP A 71 3.14 -20.70 2.79
CA ASP A 71 2.89 -19.38 2.19
C ASP A 71 1.60 -19.32 1.41
N ILE A 72 0.89 -18.22 1.59
CA ILE A 72 -0.30 -17.84 0.84
C ILE A 72 -0.12 -16.46 0.21
N ILE A 73 -0.86 -16.21 -0.87
CA ILE A 73 -0.96 -14.89 -1.50
C ILE A 73 -2.29 -14.25 -1.11
N GLU A 74 -2.22 -13.02 -0.67
CA GLU A 74 -3.38 -12.17 -0.40
C GLU A 74 -3.33 -10.96 -1.31
N ALA A 75 -4.49 -10.56 -1.82
CA ALA A 75 -4.64 -9.38 -2.64
C ALA A 75 -5.86 -8.59 -2.18
N TRP A 76 -5.74 -7.27 -2.17
CA TRP A 76 -6.83 -6.35 -1.82
C TRP A 76 -7.09 -5.42 -3.00
N PRO A 77 -7.93 -5.85 -3.94
CA PRO A 77 -8.42 -4.96 -4.98
C PRO A 77 -9.44 -3.98 -4.38
N VAL A 78 -9.29 -2.71 -4.72
CA VAL A 78 -10.32 -1.68 -4.54
C VAL A 78 -10.75 -1.21 -5.92
N ALA A 79 -12.06 -1.15 -6.15
CA ALA A 79 -12.61 -0.65 -7.41
C ALA A 79 -12.45 0.88 -7.48
N VAL A 80 -12.43 1.45 -8.68
CA VAL A 80 -12.51 2.91 -8.85
C VAL A 80 -13.75 3.43 -8.12
N ASN A 81 -13.60 4.51 -7.36
CA ASN A 81 -14.72 5.18 -6.73
C ASN A 81 -15.62 5.79 -7.81
N ALA A 82 -16.89 5.37 -7.83
CA ALA A 82 -17.87 5.90 -8.79
C ALA A 82 -18.42 7.29 -8.38
N THR A 83 -18.07 7.76 -7.18
CA THR A 83 -18.50 9.05 -6.64
C THR A 83 -17.57 10.13 -7.16
N SER A 84 -18.13 11.17 -7.78
CA SER A 84 -17.36 12.33 -8.20
C SER A 84 -16.80 13.06 -6.97
N GLY A 85 -15.50 13.38 -7.02
CA GLY A 85 -14.84 14.19 -6.00
C GLY A 85 -14.12 13.40 -4.90
N ASP A 86 -14.14 12.06 -4.93
CA ASP A 86 -13.45 11.21 -3.96
C ASP A 86 -12.66 10.10 -4.68
N SER A 87 -11.49 9.73 -4.16
CA SER A 87 -10.69 8.62 -4.70
C SER A 87 -10.32 7.56 -3.66
N GLU A 88 -10.11 6.33 -4.14
CA GLU A 88 -9.50 5.25 -3.35
C GLU A 88 -7.97 5.38 -3.32
N VAL A 89 -7.38 5.17 -2.14
CA VAL A 89 -5.91 5.21 -1.93
C VAL A 89 -5.47 4.01 -1.10
N LEU A 90 -4.46 3.30 -1.60
CA LEU A 90 -3.79 2.19 -0.92
C LEU A 90 -2.34 2.56 -0.62
N CYS A 91 -1.83 2.07 0.51
CA CYS A 91 -0.50 2.41 0.98
C CYS A 91 0.19 1.23 1.67
N TRP A 92 1.48 1.04 1.37
CA TRP A 92 2.38 0.26 2.20
C TRP A 92 3.21 1.20 3.07
N LEU A 93 3.06 1.09 4.39
CA LEU A 93 3.82 1.88 5.35
C LEU A 93 4.95 1.06 5.95
N HIS A 94 6.17 1.58 5.88
CA HIS A 94 7.37 0.94 6.42
C HIS A 94 7.75 1.57 7.74
N THR A 95 7.72 0.78 8.81
CA THR A 95 8.16 1.19 10.14
C THR A 95 9.31 0.33 10.63
N SER A 96 9.96 0.72 11.72
CA SER A 96 10.95 -0.12 12.39
C SER A 96 10.37 -1.41 12.98
N LYS A 97 9.04 -1.55 13.07
CA LYS A 97 8.37 -2.79 13.53
C LYS A 97 7.96 -3.71 12.38
N GLY A 98 8.01 -3.24 11.14
CA GLY A 98 7.57 -3.99 9.97
C GLY A 98 6.86 -3.12 8.95
N THR A 99 6.36 -3.77 7.90
CA THR A 99 5.55 -3.14 6.86
C THR A 99 4.10 -3.54 7.03
N GLU A 100 3.20 -2.57 6.92
CA GLU A 100 1.76 -2.77 7.10
C GLU A 100 0.96 -2.02 6.02
N ALA A 101 -0.21 -2.56 5.68
CA ALA A 101 -1.11 -1.99 4.68
C ALA A 101 -2.06 -0.96 5.31
N TYR A 102 -2.19 0.18 4.64
CA TYR A 102 -3.12 1.25 4.98
C TYR A 102 -3.98 1.60 3.78
N SER A 103 -5.18 2.13 4.02
CA SER A 103 -6.08 2.59 2.97
C SER A 103 -6.82 3.86 3.39
N CYS A 104 -7.33 4.58 2.39
CA CYS A 104 -8.39 5.55 2.52
C CYS A 104 -9.38 5.33 1.36
N THR A 105 -10.64 5.04 1.68
CA THR A 105 -11.65 4.68 0.68
C THR A 105 -12.54 5.84 0.24
N THR A 106 -12.31 7.03 0.78
CA THR A 106 -13.10 8.24 0.48
C THR A 106 -12.21 9.47 0.62
N ALA A 107 -11.06 9.49 -0.07
CA ALA A 107 -10.18 10.64 -0.04
C ALA A 107 -10.78 11.75 -0.90
N ALA A 108 -11.42 12.72 -0.27
CA ALA A 108 -12.07 13.84 -0.96
C ALA A 108 -11.04 14.75 -1.65
N ASP A 109 -11.42 15.29 -2.79
CA ASP A 109 -10.58 16.13 -3.63
C ASP A 109 -10.01 17.31 -2.86
N ASN A 110 -8.70 17.49 -2.98
CA ASN A 110 -7.95 18.57 -2.34
C ASN A 110 -8.11 18.65 -0.81
N THR A 111 -8.57 17.57 -0.18
CA THR A 111 -8.79 17.48 1.26
C THR A 111 -7.87 16.45 1.87
N ALA A 112 -7.07 16.86 2.86
CA ALA A 112 -6.18 15.95 3.56
C ALA A 112 -7.01 14.94 4.38
N THR A 113 -6.90 13.67 4.01
CA THR A 113 -7.69 12.58 4.59
C THR A 113 -6.76 11.56 5.25
N ASP A 114 -7.09 11.13 6.48
CA ASP A 114 -6.30 10.17 7.24
C ASP A 114 -6.24 8.81 6.52
N LEU A 115 -5.03 8.23 6.47
CA LEU A 115 -4.85 6.81 6.15
C LEU A 115 -4.99 5.98 7.43
N THR A 116 -5.71 4.86 7.34
CA THR A 116 -5.90 3.91 8.45
C THR A 116 -5.44 2.51 8.06
N THR A 117 -5.00 1.70 9.02
CA THR A 117 -4.62 0.30 8.76
C THR A 117 -5.79 -0.46 8.15
N ILE A 118 -5.51 -1.30 7.15
CA ILE A 118 -6.57 -2.14 6.53
C ILE A 118 -7.08 -3.20 7.53
N LEU A 119 -6.22 -3.64 8.45
CA LEU A 119 -6.53 -4.72 9.38
C LEU A 119 -7.37 -4.28 10.58
N THR A 120 -7.09 -3.11 11.14
CA THR A 120 -7.70 -2.66 12.41
C THR A 120 -8.45 -1.33 12.30
N GLY A 121 -8.23 -0.56 11.23
CA GLY A 121 -8.80 0.79 11.09
C GLY A 121 -8.10 1.84 11.97
N ASP A 122 -6.93 1.51 12.53
CA ASP A 122 -6.19 2.40 13.40
C ASP A 122 -5.37 3.42 12.59
N ASN A 123 -5.15 4.60 13.17
CA ASN A 123 -4.19 5.55 12.61
C ASN A 123 -2.74 5.09 12.87
N LEU A 124 -1.78 5.76 12.21
CA LEU A 124 -0.35 5.45 12.33
C LEU A 124 0.16 5.48 13.78
N GLY A 125 -0.29 6.45 14.56
CA GLY A 125 0.11 6.67 15.95
C GLY A 125 -0.36 5.57 16.89
N GLU A 126 -1.54 4.98 16.65
CA GLU A 126 -2.03 3.86 17.45
C GLU A 126 -1.43 2.52 17.00
N ALA A 127 -1.36 2.28 15.69
CA ALA A 127 -0.86 1.02 15.14
C ALA A 127 0.67 0.84 15.34
N ALA A 128 1.44 1.93 15.20
CA ALA A 128 2.89 1.89 15.18
C ALA A 128 3.57 2.71 16.28
N TRP A 129 2.86 3.01 17.39
CA TRP A 129 3.41 3.77 18.52
C TRP A 129 4.79 3.27 18.97
N GLY A 130 5.73 4.20 19.14
CA GLY A 130 7.10 3.90 19.59
C GLY A 130 8.00 3.29 18.52
N ALA A 131 7.50 3.14 17.28
CA ALA A 131 8.32 2.81 16.12
C ALA A 131 8.87 4.08 15.45
N LYS A 132 9.73 3.88 14.45
CA LYS A 132 10.13 4.95 13.53
C LYS A 132 9.52 4.70 12.16
N LEU A 133 8.94 5.73 11.55
CA LEU A 133 8.55 5.73 10.15
C LEU A 133 9.81 5.75 9.28
N LYS A 134 9.95 4.77 8.40
CA LYS A 134 11.10 4.55 7.51
C LYS A 134 10.81 4.90 6.05
N GLY A 135 9.53 4.89 5.68
CA GLY A 135 9.10 5.15 4.32
C GLY A 135 7.68 4.69 4.11
N PHE A 136 7.18 4.91 2.91
CA PHE A 136 5.89 4.41 2.47
C PHE A 136 5.81 4.42 0.93
N GLN A 137 4.91 3.62 0.39
CA GLN A 137 4.58 3.59 -1.02
C GLN A 137 3.08 3.75 -1.16
N ILE A 138 2.62 4.58 -2.09
CA ILE A 138 1.20 4.90 -2.27
C ILE A 138 0.76 4.60 -3.70
N GLN A 139 -0.41 4.01 -3.83
CA GLN A 139 -1.15 3.84 -5.08
C GLN A 139 -2.55 4.41 -4.90
N CYS A 140 -2.87 5.46 -5.65
CA CYS A 140 -4.23 5.93 -5.86
C CYS A 140 -4.89 5.08 -6.94
N GLU A 141 -6.22 5.06 -6.98
CA GLU A 141 -6.98 4.49 -8.08
C GLU A 141 -6.56 5.02 -9.46
N ASP A 142 -6.89 4.27 -10.51
CA ASP A 142 -6.48 4.62 -11.87
C ASP A 142 -6.99 6.00 -12.29
N GLY A 143 -6.08 6.83 -12.82
CA GLY A 143 -6.35 8.20 -13.25
C GLY A 143 -6.28 9.25 -12.14
N ALA A 144 -6.41 8.87 -10.86
CA ALA A 144 -6.33 9.81 -9.76
C ALA A 144 -4.89 10.32 -9.55
N THR A 145 -4.78 11.60 -9.20
CA THR A 145 -3.53 12.28 -8.88
C THR A 145 -3.32 12.33 -7.37
N LEU A 146 -2.14 11.93 -6.90
CA LEU A 146 -1.72 12.18 -5.52
C LEU A 146 -1.15 13.58 -5.41
N ASN A 147 -1.90 14.51 -4.81
CA ASN A 147 -1.45 15.89 -4.66
C ASN A 147 -0.35 15.97 -3.60
N SER A 148 -0.60 15.41 -2.42
CA SER A 148 0.36 15.45 -1.32
C SER A 148 0.16 14.33 -0.30
N VAL A 149 1.22 14.09 0.46
CA VAL A 149 1.25 13.23 1.63
C VAL A 149 1.83 14.02 2.78
N SER A 150 1.15 14.07 3.91
CA SER A 150 1.62 14.75 5.12
C SER A 150 1.67 13.79 6.29
N VAL A 151 2.69 13.97 7.14
CA VAL A 151 2.80 13.29 8.44
C VAL A 151 2.63 14.36 9.51
N LEU A 152 1.67 14.16 10.40
CA LEU A 152 1.31 15.09 11.46
C LEU A 152 1.64 14.49 12.83
N SER A 153 2.11 15.33 13.76
CA SER A 153 2.24 14.99 15.18
C SER A 153 0.88 14.96 15.87
N ALA A 154 0.87 14.50 17.12
CA ALA A 154 -0.33 14.33 17.94
C ALA A 154 -1.11 15.64 18.18
N ASP A 155 -0.42 16.78 18.16
CA ASP A 155 -0.96 18.13 18.32
C ASP A 155 -1.39 18.77 16.99
N GLY A 156 -1.27 18.05 15.87
CA GLY A 156 -1.60 18.55 14.53
C GLY A 156 -0.45 19.31 13.85
N GLY A 157 0.74 19.39 14.47
CA GLY A 157 1.92 19.95 13.84
C GLY A 157 2.39 19.12 12.63
N GLN A 158 2.81 19.78 11.55
CA GLN A 158 3.32 19.06 10.38
C GLN A 158 4.77 18.63 10.59
N LEU A 159 5.00 17.32 10.68
CA LEU A 159 6.33 16.74 10.80
C LEU A 159 7.01 16.59 9.43
N TRP A 160 6.22 16.33 8.39
CA TRP A 160 6.73 16.10 7.04
C TRP A 160 5.64 16.30 5.99
N VAL A 161 6.03 16.72 4.79
CA VAL A 161 5.15 16.77 3.62
C VAL A 161 5.94 16.55 2.33
N ALA A 162 5.34 15.86 1.36
CA ALA A 162 5.80 15.86 -0.03
C ALA A 162 4.63 15.78 -1.00
N TYR A 163 4.93 15.98 -2.28
CA TYR A 163 3.97 16.00 -3.37
C TYR A 163 4.12 14.74 -4.22
N GLY A 164 2.99 14.14 -4.58
CA GLY A 164 2.94 12.92 -5.38
C GLY A 164 2.82 13.19 -6.87
N THR A 165 2.50 12.13 -7.61
CA THR A 165 2.26 12.18 -9.05
C THR A 165 1.00 11.42 -9.44
N VAL A 166 0.73 11.34 -10.74
CA VAL A 166 -0.24 10.43 -11.36
C VAL A 166 0.49 9.19 -11.88
N ARG A 167 -0.18 8.03 -11.87
CA ARG A 167 0.30 6.84 -12.56
C ARG A 167 0.03 6.97 -14.06
N ASP A 168 1.07 7.07 -14.86
CA ASP A 168 0.97 7.41 -16.30
C ASP A 168 1.15 6.21 -17.25
N GLY A 169 1.50 5.04 -16.71
CA GLY A 169 1.77 3.83 -17.51
C GLY A 169 3.04 3.89 -18.38
N VAL A 170 3.77 5.01 -18.39
CA VAL A 170 4.96 5.26 -19.23
C VAL A 170 6.25 5.32 -18.41
N GLY A 171 6.15 5.46 -17.08
CA GLY A 171 7.26 5.29 -16.15
C GLY A 171 6.82 4.90 -14.74
N ASN A 172 5.65 5.37 -14.31
CA ASN A 172 5.08 5.14 -12.98
C ASN A 172 3.81 4.29 -13.06
N CYS A 173 3.95 2.98 -13.30
CA CYS A 173 2.79 2.09 -13.49
C CYS A 173 2.15 1.62 -12.16
N PHE A 174 2.90 1.63 -11.06
CA PHE A 174 2.53 0.96 -9.81
C PHE A 174 2.26 1.92 -8.66
N THR A 175 3.00 3.02 -8.55
CA THR A 175 2.92 3.93 -7.42
C THR A 175 2.80 5.39 -7.87
N ASN A 176 2.03 6.16 -7.12
CA ASN A 176 1.98 7.62 -7.20
C ASN A 176 3.10 8.25 -6.37
N MET A 177 3.65 7.51 -5.39
CA MET A 177 4.82 7.91 -4.61
C MET A 177 5.50 6.66 -4.04
N ASP A 178 6.84 6.67 -4.06
CA ASP A 178 7.69 5.75 -3.29
C ASP A 178 8.69 6.59 -2.49
N MET A 179 8.54 6.59 -1.17
CA MET A 179 9.37 7.34 -0.24
C MET A 179 10.10 6.40 0.69
N SER A 180 11.43 6.53 0.75
CA SER A 180 12.29 5.75 1.63
C SER A 180 13.31 6.64 2.34
N GLY A 181 13.91 6.13 3.43
CA GLY A 181 14.93 6.85 4.18
C GLY A 181 14.40 7.84 5.22
N LEU A 182 13.10 7.79 5.54
CA LEU A 182 12.54 8.56 6.64
C LEU A 182 13.06 8.03 7.99
N ASN A 183 13.05 8.91 8.99
CA ASN A 183 13.43 8.56 10.36
C ASN A 183 12.62 9.36 11.38
N ILE A 184 11.30 9.42 11.16
CA ILE A 184 10.36 10.17 12.00
C ILE A 184 9.92 9.27 13.15
N ASN A 185 10.00 9.76 14.39
CA ASN A 185 9.49 9.02 15.55
C ASN A 185 7.96 9.04 15.53
N ILE A 186 7.34 7.89 15.76
CA ILE A 186 5.88 7.76 15.81
C ILE A 186 5.43 7.84 17.27
N GLU A 187 4.70 8.89 17.59
CA GLU A 187 4.06 9.12 18.88
C GLU A 187 2.59 8.69 18.82
N ARG A 188 1.94 8.54 19.99
CA ARG A 188 0.49 8.31 19.99
C ARG A 188 -0.21 9.51 19.36
N GLY A 189 -1.20 9.26 18.52
CA GLY A 189 -1.89 10.31 17.78
C GLY A 189 -1.14 10.86 16.55
N THR A 190 0.06 10.36 16.22
CA THR A 190 0.68 10.66 14.92
C THR A 190 -0.25 10.20 13.78
N LYS A 191 -0.40 11.03 12.76
CA LYS A 191 -1.25 10.73 11.59
C LYS A 191 -0.43 10.79 10.31
N ILE A 192 -0.86 10.02 9.32
CA ILE A 192 -0.46 10.19 7.94
C ILE A 192 -1.70 10.46 7.12
N GLN A 193 -1.63 11.50 6.29
CA GLN A 193 -2.75 11.96 5.48
C GLN A 193 -2.34 12.03 4.02
N VAL A 194 -3.32 11.86 3.15
CA VAL A 194 -3.19 12.04 1.70
C VAL A 194 -4.19 13.07 1.23
N ALA A 195 -3.78 13.89 0.26
CA ALA A 195 -4.67 14.72 -0.53
C ALA A 195 -4.57 14.29 -1.98
N VAL A 196 -5.71 14.15 -2.64
CA VAL A 196 -5.81 13.62 -4.00
C VAL A 196 -6.69 14.51 -4.87
N THR A 197 -6.63 14.29 -6.18
CA THR A 197 -7.59 14.80 -7.15
C THR A 197 -8.07 13.62 -8.00
N THR A 198 -9.37 13.43 -8.10
CA THR A 198 -10.01 12.46 -9.00
C THR A 198 -9.58 12.64 -10.46
N ALA A 199 -9.71 11.57 -11.26
CA ALA A 199 -9.30 11.51 -12.67
C ALA A 199 -10.08 12.45 -13.59
#